data_AF-A0A2T2Q8U4-F1
#
_entry.id   AF-A0A2T2Q8U4-F1
#
_cell.length_a   1.000
_cell.length_b   1.000
_cell.length_c   1.000
_cell.angle_alpha   90.00
_cell.angle_beta   90.00
_cell.angle_gamma   90.00
#
_symmetry.space_group_name_H-M   'P 1'
#
loop_
_entity.id
_entity.type
_entity.pdbx_description
1 polymer ?
#
loop_
_entity_poly.entity_id
_entity_poly.type
_entity_poly.pdbx_seq_one_letter_code
_entity_poly.pdbx_strand_id
1 'polypeptide(L)'
;MRLVAGFLAITAILIGMFALHEGSRDLNITRTVVGDTPVTIFRRQSAAPAPVVVIAHGFAGSQQLMQPFAETLARNGYIAVTFDFLGHGRNPVPMRGDINEGLTITNALLKELTDVAAAARRLPGSDGRLAVLGHSMASDIVVRYAQAHPDVEATVAVSVFSPVVTPASPRNLLVIVGALEPAMLRNEGLRIVNLAAGGTAIPGETYGHFPDGSARKLVLAHGVEHIGVLYSHDSMVETLRWMNAAFGDRPYEAVDSRGRWLALAFAGIVALAWPLSALLPVVSASPAGASLGWKALIAAALVPSIVTPLLLWKMPTDFLPILLGDYLTLHFLLYGALSTAILVYLRKAPAFGNVAWTRVAIAAAAIFAYNVLAFGAPIDAYVFSFLPIPARLPLIAAIACGTLPYFIADEWLTRGRESRRGAYALTKFCFLFSLALAVALNPMKLFFLVIIVPAILLLFLAFGLISRWSYAATRHPLPGALANGAVFAWAIAVTFPMIVR
;
A
#
# COMPACT_ATOMS: atom_id res chain seq x y z
N MET A 1 -31.70 3.18 -16.06
CA MET A 1 -30.79 3.57 -14.95
C MET A 1 -29.49 2.77 -14.94
N ARG A 2 -29.50 1.43 -14.82
CA ARG A 2 -28.26 0.61 -14.78
C ARG A 2 -27.36 0.74 -16.01
N LEU A 3 -27.92 0.76 -17.21
CA LEU A 3 -27.15 0.94 -18.46
C LEU A 3 -26.44 2.31 -18.50
N VAL A 4 -27.15 3.38 -18.13
CA VAL A 4 -26.58 4.73 -18.03
C VAL A 4 -25.45 4.78 -16.99
N ALA A 5 -25.67 4.19 -15.81
CA ALA A 5 -24.63 4.12 -14.78
C ALA A 5 -23.40 3.32 -15.25
N GLY A 6 -23.61 2.21 -15.97
CA GLY A 6 -22.53 1.42 -16.55
C GLY A 6 -21.74 2.21 -17.61
N PHE A 7 -22.43 2.92 -18.50
CA PHE A 7 -21.80 3.79 -19.50
C PHE A 7 -20.96 4.90 -18.84
N LEU A 8 -21.53 5.64 -17.88
CA LEU A 8 -20.80 6.69 -17.15
C LEU A 8 -19.59 6.14 -16.40
N ALA A 9 -19.74 4.96 -15.78
CA ALA A 9 -18.66 4.32 -15.06
C ALA A 9 -17.52 3.89 -16.00
N ILE A 10 -17.83 3.28 -17.15
CA ILE A 10 -16.83 2.93 -18.18
C ILE A 10 -16.14 4.19 -18.70
N THR A 11 -16.89 5.24 -19.01
CA THR A 11 -16.32 6.52 -19.47
C THR A 11 -15.37 7.12 -18.42
N ALA A 12 -15.73 7.10 -17.14
CA ALA A 12 -14.87 7.55 -16.05
C ALA A 12 -13.57 6.72 -15.97
N ILE A 13 -13.66 5.39 -16.09
CA ILE A 13 -12.50 4.50 -16.13
C ILE A 13 -11.60 4.85 -17.31
N LEU A 14 -12.17 4.96 -18.52
CA LEU A 14 -11.40 5.25 -19.73
C LEU A 14 -10.70 6.61 -19.66
N ILE A 15 -11.38 7.65 -19.18
CA ILE A 15 -10.78 8.99 -18.99
C ILE A 15 -9.66 8.94 -17.93
N GLY A 16 -9.92 8.30 -16.79
CA GLY A 16 -8.93 8.17 -15.72
C GLY A 16 -7.68 7.42 -16.21
N MET A 17 -7.85 6.28 -16.86
CA MET A 17 -6.75 5.48 -17.38
C MET A 17 -6.00 6.18 -18.52
N PHE A 18 -6.71 6.87 -19.42
CA PHE A 18 -6.08 7.67 -20.46
C PHE A 18 -5.21 8.78 -19.88
N ALA A 19 -5.73 9.54 -18.91
CA ALA A 19 -4.97 10.62 -18.28
C ALA A 19 -3.75 10.12 -17.48
N LEU A 20 -3.85 8.93 -16.86
CA LEU A 20 -2.71 8.29 -16.20
C LEU A 20 -1.64 7.84 -17.20
N HIS A 21 -2.05 7.28 -18.34
CA HIS A 21 -1.12 6.86 -19.38
C HIS A 21 -0.44 8.04 -20.08
N GLU A 22 -1.19 9.10 -20.38
CA GLU A 22 -0.69 10.28 -21.08
C GLU A 22 0.45 10.95 -20.32
N GLY A 23 0.44 10.92 -18.98
CA GLY A 23 1.55 11.41 -18.17
C GLY A 23 2.88 10.75 -18.51
N SER A 24 2.87 9.45 -18.82
CA SER A 24 4.09 8.69 -19.12
C SER A 24 4.49 8.65 -20.61
N ARG A 25 3.72 9.31 -21.49
CA ARG A 25 3.82 9.13 -22.96
C ARG A 25 5.19 9.44 -23.55
N ASP A 26 5.85 10.49 -23.08
CA ASP A 26 7.16 10.93 -23.59
C ASP A 26 8.35 10.20 -22.93
N LEU A 27 8.05 9.25 -22.04
CA LEU A 27 9.04 8.47 -21.32
C LEU A 27 9.25 7.11 -22.01
N ASN A 28 10.51 6.72 -22.12
CA ASN A 28 10.90 5.34 -22.27
C ASN A 28 11.01 4.71 -20.87
N ILE A 29 10.07 3.81 -20.55
CA ILE A 29 10.02 3.09 -19.28
C ILE A 29 10.45 1.65 -19.55
N THR A 30 11.63 1.28 -19.08
CA THR A 30 12.19 -0.06 -19.29
C THR A 30 12.30 -0.81 -17.96
N ARG A 31 12.05 -2.12 -18.02
CA ARG A 31 12.15 -3.02 -16.86
C ARG A 31 13.35 -3.93 -17.04
N THR A 32 14.12 -4.11 -15.99
CA THR A 32 15.30 -4.97 -15.95
C THR A 32 15.45 -5.57 -14.55
N VAL A 33 16.52 -6.33 -14.35
CA VAL A 33 16.89 -6.91 -13.06
C VAL A 33 18.37 -6.63 -12.80
N VAL A 34 18.72 -6.25 -11.57
CA VAL A 34 20.12 -6.15 -11.10
C VAL A 34 20.32 -7.26 -10.07
N GLY A 35 21.06 -8.31 -10.45
CA GLY A 35 21.08 -9.55 -9.66
C GLY A 35 19.69 -10.20 -9.67
N ASP A 36 19.03 -10.24 -8.51
CA ASP A 36 17.63 -10.67 -8.34
C ASP A 36 16.65 -9.50 -8.15
N THR A 37 17.17 -8.27 -8.04
CA THR A 37 16.39 -7.07 -7.69
C THR A 37 15.68 -6.52 -8.93
N PRO A 38 14.33 -6.49 -8.99
CA PRO A 38 13.60 -5.90 -10.10
C PRO A 38 13.76 -4.39 -10.13
N VAL A 39 14.08 -3.84 -11.30
CA VAL A 39 14.37 -2.41 -11.51
C VAL A 39 13.53 -1.86 -12.66
N THR A 40 12.96 -0.67 -12.49
CA THR A 40 12.35 0.10 -13.57
C THR A 40 13.11 1.41 -13.78
N ILE A 41 13.46 1.68 -15.04
CA ILE A 41 14.20 2.87 -15.47
C ILE A 41 13.25 3.77 -16.25
N PHE A 42 13.16 5.02 -15.83
CA PHE A 42 12.36 6.08 -16.44
C PHE A 42 13.30 7.12 -17.04
N ARG A 43 13.17 7.35 -18.35
CA ARG A 43 13.95 8.37 -19.06
C ARG A 43 13.15 8.92 -20.23
N ARG A 44 13.31 10.20 -20.54
CA ARG A 44 12.82 10.76 -21.81
C ARG A 44 13.46 10.07 -23.02
N GLN A 45 12.66 9.81 -24.06
CA GLN A 45 13.07 9.04 -25.25
C GLN A 45 14.30 9.62 -25.98
N SER A 46 14.40 10.94 -26.08
CA SER A 46 15.49 11.66 -26.77
C SER A 46 16.16 12.65 -25.82
N ALA A 47 17.00 12.15 -24.92
CA ALA A 47 17.67 12.96 -23.92
C ALA A 47 19.20 12.87 -24.03
N ALA A 48 19.87 14.01 -23.84
CA ALA A 48 21.31 14.08 -23.62
C ALA A 48 21.73 13.23 -22.38
N PRO A 49 23.04 13.00 -22.18
CA PRO A 49 23.52 12.41 -20.93
C PRO A 49 23.02 13.17 -19.71
N ALA A 50 22.60 12.44 -18.67
CA ALA A 50 21.91 13.01 -17.52
C ALA A 50 22.31 12.33 -16.18
N PRO A 51 22.19 13.06 -15.06
CA PRO A 51 22.36 12.52 -13.72
C PRO A 51 21.29 11.47 -13.45
N VAL A 52 21.68 10.50 -12.64
CA VAL A 52 20.83 9.39 -12.23
C VAL A 52 20.27 9.68 -10.84
N VAL A 53 18.98 9.43 -10.65
CA VAL A 53 18.33 9.45 -9.34
C VAL A 53 17.83 8.06 -9.02
N VAL A 54 18.42 7.42 -8.01
CA VAL A 54 17.97 6.11 -7.52
C VAL A 54 16.94 6.31 -6.43
N ILE A 55 15.76 5.70 -6.59
CA ILE A 55 14.56 5.98 -5.82
C ILE A 55 14.09 4.71 -5.12
N ALA A 56 14.09 4.76 -3.79
CA ALA A 56 13.85 3.63 -2.91
C ALA A 56 12.52 3.78 -2.15
N HIS A 57 11.69 2.72 -2.15
CA HIS A 57 10.39 2.73 -1.50
C HIS A 57 10.46 2.36 -0.01
N GLY A 58 9.47 2.78 0.77
CA GLY A 58 9.35 2.43 2.19
C GLY A 58 8.87 1.00 2.44
N PHE A 59 8.74 0.67 3.73
CA PHE A 59 8.28 -0.64 4.17
C PHE A 59 6.86 -0.97 3.73
N ALA A 60 6.59 -2.23 3.37
CA ALA A 60 5.32 -2.66 2.76
C ALA A 60 4.94 -1.83 1.50
N GLY A 61 5.95 -1.21 0.87
CA GLY A 61 5.85 -0.50 -0.40
C GLY A 61 6.32 -1.35 -1.58
N SER A 62 6.40 -0.70 -2.74
CA SER A 62 6.96 -1.24 -3.98
C SER A 62 7.40 -0.08 -4.87
N GLN A 63 8.17 -0.37 -5.91
CA GLN A 63 8.64 0.62 -6.88
C GLN A 63 7.52 1.44 -7.52
N GLN A 64 6.30 0.89 -7.63
CA GLN A 64 5.12 1.61 -8.13
C GLN A 64 4.74 2.81 -7.28
N LEU A 65 4.91 2.70 -5.97
CA LEU A 65 4.57 3.75 -5.01
C LEU A 65 5.42 5.01 -5.24
N MET A 66 6.61 4.82 -5.82
CA MET A 66 7.60 5.86 -6.06
C MET A 66 7.55 6.42 -7.49
N GLN A 67 6.69 5.88 -8.36
CA GLN A 67 6.54 6.37 -9.73
C GLN A 67 6.25 7.86 -9.86
N PRO A 68 5.46 8.52 -8.99
CA PRO A 68 5.24 9.96 -9.11
C PRO A 68 6.54 10.77 -9.12
N PHE A 69 7.50 10.41 -8.26
CA PHE A 69 8.83 11.02 -8.26
C PHE A 69 9.62 10.64 -9.52
N ALA A 70 9.60 9.36 -9.88
CA ALA A 70 10.37 8.87 -11.03
C ALA A 70 9.94 9.51 -12.35
N GLU A 71 8.64 9.59 -12.60
CA GLU A 71 8.10 10.24 -13.80
C GLU A 71 8.33 11.75 -13.79
N THR A 72 8.13 12.41 -12.64
CA THR A 72 8.44 13.84 -12.50
C THR A 72 9.90 14.11 -12.85
N LEU A 73 10.85 13.37 -12.28
CA LEU A 73 12.27 13.57 -12.54
C LEU A 73 12.64 13.19 -13.98
N ALA A 74 12.12 12.08 -14.51
CA ALA A 74 12.40 11.65 -15.87
C ALA A 74 11.90 12.64 -16.94
N ARG A 75 10.72 13.24 -16.74
CA ARG A 75 10.21 14.31 -17.62
C ARG A 75 11.07 15.56 -17.55
N ASN A 76 11.73 15.82 -16.42
CA ASN A 76 12.56 16.99 -16.22
C ASN A 76 14.06 16.72 -16.45
N GLY A 77 14.37 15.71 -17.28
CA GLY A 77 15.72 15.49 -17.80
C GLY A 77 16.67 14.72 -16.89
N TYR A 78 16.14 13.97 -15.92
CA TYR A 78 16.90 13.01 -15.12
C TYR A 78 16.72 11.58 -15.65
N ILE A 79 17.61 10.66 -15.28
CA ILE A 79 17.35 9.22 -15.36
C ILE A 79 16.88 8.77 -13.98
N ALA A 80 15.60 8.42 -13.85
CA ALA A 80 15.06 7.95 -12.58
C ALA A 80 15.01 6.43 -12.56
N VAL A 81 15.48 5.82 -11.47
CA VAL A 81 15.58 4.36 -11.32
C VAL A 81 14.86 3.95 -10.04
N THR A 82 13.75 3.24 -10.16
CA THR A 82 13.04 2.63 -9.01
C THR A 82 13.31 1.13 -8.98
N PHE A 83 13.19 0.53 -7.80
CA PHE A 83 13.44 -0.90 -7.61
C PHE A 83 12.63 -1.45 -6.44
N ASP A 84 12.39 -2.76 -6.42
CA ASP A 84 11.75 -3.45 -5.30
C ASP A 84 12.81 -4.03 -4.36
N PHE A 85 12.86 -3.54 -3.12
CA PHE A 85 13.72 -4.12 -2.09
C PHE A 85 13.40 -5.60 -1.84
N LEU A 86 14.38 -6.32 -1.32
CA LEU A 86 14.25 -7.68 -0.82
C LEU A 86 12.99 -7.83 0.05
N GLY A 87 12.25 -8.90 -0.20
CA GLY A 87 10.97 -9.22 0.42
C GLY A 87 9.79 -8.38 -0.05
N HIS A 88 9.98 -7.34 -0.85
CA HIS A 88 8.92 -6.42 -1.27
C HIS A 88 8.57 -6.54 -2.75
N GLY A 89 7.40 -6.03 -3.11
CA GLY A 89 6.93 -5.96 -4.49
C GLY A 89 7.14 -7.26 -5.27
N ARG A 90 7.88 -7.16 -6.37
CA ARG A 90 8.21 -8.28 -7.25
C ARG A 90 9.56 -8.96 -6.94
N ASN A 91 10.27 -8.53 -5.88
CA ASN A 91 11.53 -9.15 -5.50
C ASN A 91 11.27 -10.56 -4.90
N PRO A 92 11.81 -11.64 -5.49
CA PRO A 92 11.53 -13.00 -5.05
C PRO A 92 12.31 -13.40 -3.80
N VAL A 93 13.34 -12.63 -3.42
CA VAL A 93 14.24 -12.96 -2.32
C VAL A 93 13.65 -12.39 -1.02
N PRO A 94 13.30 -13.22 -0.03
CA PRO A 94 12.78 -12.73 1.25
C PRO A 94 13.87 -12.01 2.06
N MET A 95 13.46 -11.09 2.95
CA MET A 95 14.36 -10.54 3.95
C MET A 95 14.79 -11.62 4.94
N ARG A 96 16.01 -11.53 5.46
CA ARG A 96 16.51 -12.42 6.51
C ARG A 96 16.86 -11.64 7.77
N GLY A 97 16.45 -12.18 8.91
CA GLY A 97 16.72 -11.62 10.25
C GLY A 97 15.48 -11.10 10.98
N ASP A 98 15.66 -10.76 12.25
CA ASP A 98 14.61 -10.13 13.06
C ASP A 98 14.56 -8.62 12.78
N ILE A 99 13.35 -8.08 12.61
CA ILE A 99 13.11 -6.63 12.50
C ILE A 99 13.56 -5.92 13.78
N ASN A 100 13.52 -6.60 14.92
CA ASN A 100 13.99 -6.05 16.19
C ASN A 100 15.52 -5.98 16.27
N GLU A 101 16.24 -6.79 15.49
CA GLU A 101 17.70 -6.81 15.37
C GLU A 101 18.15 -6.05 14.09
N GLY A 102 17.61 -4.84 13.91
CA GLY A 102 17.52 -4.12 12.64
C GLY A 102 18.80 -3.88 11.83
N LEU A 103 20.00 -4.07 12.41
CA LEU A 103 21.27 -3.89 11.70
C LEU A 103 21.43 -4.87 10.51
N THR A 104 20.98 -6.12 10.64
CA THR A 104 21.11 -7.12 9.56
C THR A 104 20.26 -6.74 8.35
N ILE A 105 18.99 -6.37 8.59
CA ILE A 105 18.07 -5.93 7.53
C ILE A 105 18.57 -4.63 6.91
N THR A 106 18.96 -3.64 7.72
CA THR A 106 19.52 -2.38 7.21
C THR A 106 20.74 -2.62 6.32
N ASN A 107 21.66 -3.50 6.70
CA ASN A 107 22.84 -3.82 5.89
C ASN A 107 22.48 -4.53 4.58
N ALA A 108 21.48 -5.43 4.59
CA ALA A 108 21.02 -6.10 3.38
C ALA A 108 20.37 -5.11 2.40
N LEU A 109 19.52 -4.20 2.89
CA LEU A 109 18.90 -3.15 2.08
C LEU A 109 19.94 -2.15 1.55
N LEU A 110 20.93 -1.79 2.37
CA LEU A 110 22.06 -0.96 1.94
C LEU A 110 22.84 -1.62 0.80
N LYS A 111 23.12 -2.92 0.92
CA LYS A 111 23.80 -3.68 -0.13
C LYS A 111 23.00 -3.65 -1.45
N GLU A 112 21.70 -3.90 -1.40
CA GLU A 112 20.86 -3.82 -2.61
C GLU A 112 20.87 -2.42 -3.23
N LEU A 113 20.76 -1.36 -2.42
CA LEU A 113 20.85 0.01 -2.91
C LEU A 113 22.22 0.28 -3.56
N THR A 114 23.32 -0.20 -2.97
CA THR A 114 24.66 -0.09 -3.54
C THR A 114 24.77 -0.78 -4.90
N ASP A 115 24.26 -2.01 -5.02
CA ASP A 115 24.30 -2.78 -6.28
C ASP A 115 23.47 -2.09 -7.37
N VAL A 116 22.25 -1.63 -7.02
CA VAL A 116 21.37 -0.90 -7.94
C VAL A 116 21.98 0.43 -8.35
N ALA A 117 22.54 1.22 -7.42
CA ALA A 117 23.15 2.50 -7.73
C ALA A 117 24.40 2.37 -8.62
N ALA A 118 25.23 1.34 -8.36
CA ALA A 118 26.37 1.03 -9.22
C ALA A 118 25.95 0.65 -10.64
N ALA A 119 24.88 -0.14 -10.79
CA ALA A 119 24.31 -0.46 -12.10
C ALA A 119 23.69 0.77 -12.78
N ALA A 120 22.96 1.59 -12.03
CA ALA A 120 22.27 2.77 -12.52
C ALA A 120 23.23 3.82 -13.09
N ARG A 121 24.38 4.05 -12.44
CA ARG A 121 25.43 4.95 -12.94
C ARG A 121 26.08 4.48 -14.25
N ARG A 122 26.02 3.18 -14.55
CA ARG A 122 26.55 2.60 -15.80
C ARG A 122 25.52 2.53 -16.92
N LEU A 123 24.29 3.03 -16.69
CA LEU A 123 23.26 3.02 -17.73
C LEU A 123 23.67 3.86 -18.93
N PRO A 124 23.35 3.42 -20.17
CA PRO A 124 23.55 4.24 -21.36
C PRO A 124 22.91 5.62 -21.21
N GLY A 125 23.70 6.68 -21.39
CA GLY A 125 23.27 8.06 -21.24
C GLY A 125 23.20 8.58 -19.80
N SER A 126 23.74 7.86 -18.82
CA SER A 126 24.16 8.50 -17.57
C SER A 126 25.36 9.42 -17.83
N ASP A 127 25.40 10.58 -17.19
CA ASP A 127 26.58 11.45 -17.14
C ASP A 127 27.51 11.15 -15.97
N GLY A 128 27.24 10.06 -15.23
CA GLY A 128 28.03 9.58 -14.10
C GLY A 128 27.67 10.19 -12.75
N ARG A 129 26.87 11.26 -12.70
CA ARG A 129 26.43 11.91 -11.45
C ARG A 129 25.24 11.18 -10.83
N LEU A 130 25.14 11.23 -9.50
CA LEU A 130 24.19 10.43 -8.72
C LEU A 130 23.50 11.25 -7.62
N ALA A 131 22.18 11.05 -7.51
CA ALA A 131 21.38 11.40 -6.35
C ALA A 131 20.56 10.19 -5.87
N VAL A 132 20.09 10.27 -4.63
CA VAL A 132 19.24 9.24 -4.02
C VAL A 132 18.00 9.84 -3.36
N LEU A 133 16.89 9.12 -3.46
CA LEU A 133 15.61 9.48 -2.85
C LEU A 133 15.03 8.28 -2.12
N GLY A 134 14.60 8.44 -0.87
CA GLY A 134 14.04 7.36 -0.06
C GLY A 134 12.82 7.78 0.73
N HIS A 135 11.81 6.92 0.81
CA HIS A 135 10.62 7.11 1.64
C HIS A 135 10.61 6.25 2.90
N SER A 136 10.22 6.83 4.04
CA SER A 136 10.00 6.14 5.31
C SER A 136 11.19 5.26 5.71
N MET A 137 11.08 3.93 5.74
CA MET A 137 12.21 3.01 5.97
C MET A 137 13.42 3.34 5.08
N ALA A 138 13.18 3.60 3.79
CA ALA A 138 14.27 3.88 2.84
C ALA A 138 14.93 5.24 3.07
N SER A 139 14.33 6.15 3.84
CA SER A 139 14.95 7.44 4.17
C SER A 139 16.26 7.27 4.96
N ASP A 140 16.30 6.36 5.95
CA ASP A 140 17.52 6.00 6.68
C ASP A 140 18.53 5.30 5.76
N ILE A 141 18.06 4.40 4.88
CA ILE A 141 18.91 3.65 3.95
C ILE A 141 19.61 4.60 2.97
N VAL A 142 18.88 5.53 2.34
CA VAL A 142 19.49 6.47 1.39
C VAL A 142 20.41 7.48 2.08
N VAL A 143 20.09 7.89 3.31
CA VAL A 143 20.99 8.73 4.12
C VAL A 143 22.30 7.99 4.37
N ARG A 144 22.26 6.78 4.94
CA ARG A 144 23.46 5.97 5.22
C ARG A 144 24.27 5.69 3.97
N TYR A 145 23.60 5.37 2.86
CA TYR A 145 24.25 5.18 1.57
C TYR A 145 25.00 6.45 1.14
N ALA A 146 24.34 7.61 1.17
CA ALA A 146 24.96 8.89 0.80
C ALA A 146 26.09 9.31 1.75
N GLN A 147 26.04 8.93 3.04
CA GLN A 147 27.15 9.15 3.96
C GLN A 147 28.37 8.29 3.63
N ALA A 148 28.16 7.07 3.14
CA ALA A 148 29.22 6.15 2.72
C ALA A 148 29.77 6.43 1.30
N HIS A 149 29.05 7.22 0.50
CA HIS A 149 29.36 7.51 -0.91
C HIS A 149 29.38 9.03 -1.13
N PRO A 150 30.52 9.72 -0.87
CA PRO A 150 30.63 11.18 -0.99
C PRO A 150 30.39 11.74 -2.40
N ASP A 151 30.40 10.88 -3.42
CA ASP A 151 30.06 11.18 -4.80
C ASP A 151 28.54 11.30 -5.06
N VAL A 152 27.70 11.00 -4.06
CA VAL A 152 26.28 11.37 -4.08
C VAL A 152 26.15 12.89 -3.89
N GLU A 153 25.65 13.58 -4.91
CA GLU A 153 25.57 15.05 -4.93
C GLU A 153 24.30 15.61 -4.28
N ALA A 154 23.22 14.83 -4.21
CA ALA A 154 21.97 15.21 -3.55
C ALA A 154 21.21 14.03 -2.93
N THR A 155 20.58 14.28 -1.79
CA THR A 155 19.79 13.31 -1.02
C THR A 155 18.40 13.85 -0.73
N VAL A 156 17.35 13.05 -0.95
CA VAL A 156 15.97 13.39 -0.58
C VAL A 156 15.39 12.32 0.33
N ALA A 157 14.93 12.74 1.50
CA ALA A 157 14.33 11.88 2.51
C ALA A 157 12.87 12.28 2.73
N VAL A 158 11.94 11.42 2.33
CA VAL A 158 10.49 11.64 2.49
C VAL A 158 9.99 10.84 3.70
N SER A 159 9.26 11.48 4.62
CA SER A 159 8.82 10.90 5.89
C SER A 159 9.98 10.33 6.71
N VAL A 160 10.99 11.17 6.96
CA VAL A 160 12.31 10.74 7.45
C VAL A 160 12.29 10.21 8.88
N PHE A 161 13.04 9.13 9.10
CA PHE A 161 13.46 8.67 10.42
C PHE A 161 14.91 8.19 10.33
N SER A 162 15.88 9.06 10.62
CA SER A 162 17.30 8.74 10.40
C SER A 162 18.21 9.37 11.48
N PRO A 163 18.58 8.61 12.52
CA PRO A 163 19.35 9.15 13.65
C PRO A 163 20.80 9.48 13.30
N VAL A 164 21.30 9.05 12.12
CA VAL A 164 22.72 9.14 11.75
C VAL A 164 23.11 10.45 11.03
N VAL A 165 22.16 11.32 10.70
CA VAL A 165 22.46 12.58 10.02
C VAL A 165 23.34 13.47 10.90
N THR A 166 24.43 13.98 10.33
CA THR A 166 25.37 14.90 10.97
C THR A 166 25.37 16.26 10.28
N PRO A 167 25.96 17.32 10.89
CA PRO A 167 26.09 18.62 10.24
C PRO A 167 26.81 18.55 8.88
N ALA A 168 27.75 17.62 8.71
CA ALA A 168 28.56 17.48 7.51
C ALA A 168 28.04 16.44 6.50
N SER A 169 27.08 15.57 6.85
CA SER A 169 26.73 14.42 6.01
C SER A 169 25.30 13.90 6.23
N PRO A 170 24.54 13.55 5.17
CA PRO A 170 24.94 13.40 3.76
C PRO A 170 24.97 14.72 2.99
N ARG A 171 25.48 14.76 1.75
CA ARG A 171 25.50 16.01 0.96
C ARG A 171 24.09 16.38 0.50
N ASN A 172 23.80 17.69 0.51
CA ASN A 172 22.57 18.33 0.02
C ASN A 172 21.30 17.53 0.35
N LEU A 173 20.87 17.58 1.60
CA LEU A 173 19.73 16.82 2.12
C LEU A 173 18.43 17.65 2.19
N LEU A 174 17.47 17.26 1.37
CA LEU A 174 16.07 17.70 1.46
C LEU A 174 15.27 16.71 2.31
N VAL A 175 14.57 17.23 3.30
CA VAL A 175 13.60 16.49 4.10
C VAL A 175 12.20 16.93 3.73
N ILE A 176 11.32 15.99 3.36
CA ILE A 176 9.90 16.25 3.12
C ILE A 176 9.08 15.43 4.11
N VAL A 177 8.15 16.05 4.82
CA VAL A 177 7.28 15.41 5.82
C VAL A 177 5.84 15.86 5.53
N GLY A 178 4.88 14.95 5.59
CA GLY A 178 3.46 15.30 5.46
C GLY A 178 3.00 16.15 6.64
N ALA A 179 2.26 17.23 6.39
CA ALA A 179 1.80 18.11 7.45
C ALA A 179 0.87 17.41 8.46
N LEU A 180 0.18 16.33 8.03
CA LEU A 180 -0.69 15.50 8.87
C LEU A 180 0.03 14.30 9.51
N GLU A 181 1.34 14.15 9.30
CA GLU A 181 2.12 13.08 9.93
C GLU A 181 2.31 13.32 11.44
N PRO A 182 2.61 12.26 12.23
CA PRO A 182 2.89 12.38 13.65
C PRO A 182 3.99 13.41 13.95
N ALA A 183 3.85 14.11 15.07
CA ALA A 183 4.80 15.14 15.49
C ALA A 183 6.25 14.65 15.55
N MET A 184 6.46 13.36 15.86
CA MET A 184 7.78 12.72 15.86
C MET A 184 8.54 12.92 14.54
N LEU A 185 7.90 12.72 13.38
CA LEU A 185 8.55 12.84 12.06
C LEU A 185 8.82 14.31 11.71
N ARG A 186 7.90 15.21 12.07
CA ARG A 186 8.09 16.66 11.89
C ARG A 186 9.25 17.18 12.74
N ASN A 187 9.35 16.70 13.99
CA ASN A 187 10.43 17.06 14.91
C ASN A 187 11.77 16.51 14.44
N GLU A 188 11.79 15.30 13.87
CA GLU A 188 13.01 14.72 13.29
C GLU A 188 13.49 15.51 12.07
N GLY A 189 12.59 15.92 11.18
CA GLY A 189 12.95 16.81 10.08
C GLY A 189 13.49 18.15 10.55
N LEU A 190 12.89 18.74 11.59
CA LEU A 190 13.39 19.98 12.21
C LEU A 190 14.77 19.78 12.84
N ARG A 191 14.98 18.68 13.58
CA ARG A 191 16.29 18.32 14.16
C ARG A 191 17.36 18.28 13.07
N ILE A 192 17.09 17.60 11.96
CA ILE A 192 18.03 17.45 10.84
C ILE A 192 18.41 18.81 10.25
N VAL A 193 17.44 19.67 9.94
CA VAL A 193 17.73 20.96 9.29
C VAL A 193 18.36 21.96 10.27
N ASN A 194 18.04 21.87 11.56
CA ASN A 194 18.69 22.66 12.60
C ASN A 194 20.19 22.42 12.73
N LEU A 195 20.71 21.28 12.25
CA LEU A 195 22.16 21.04 12.17
C LEU A 195 22.87 22.03 11.23
N ALA A 196 22.16 22.61 10.25
CA ALA A 196 22.67 23.65 9.35
C ALA A 196 22.17 25.06 9.73
N ALA A 197 20.96 25.17 10.32
CA ALA A 197 20.33 26.46 10.63
C ALA A 197 20.70 27.05 12.01
N GLY A 198 21.47 26.34 12.83
CA GLY A 198 21.85 26.82 14.17
C GLY A 198 20.70 26.83 15.19
N GLY A 199 19.65 26.01 14.98
CA GLY A 199 18.56 25.81 15.95
C GLY A 199 17.28 26.61 15.68
N THR A 200 17.24 27.46 14.65
CA THR A 200 16.09 28.31 14.33
C THR A 200 15.50 28.02 12.94
N ALA A 201 15.58 26.77 12.47
CA ALA A 201 15.10 26.39 11.14
C ALA A 201 13.60 26.66 10.95
N ILE A 202 13.25 27.28 9.83
CA ILE A 202 11.88 27.52 9.37
C ILE A 202 11.58 26.57 8.21
N PRO A 203 10.51 25.76 8.27
CA PRO A 203 10.11 24.94 7.13
C PRO A 203 9.89 25.79 5.87
N GLY A 204 10.39 25.31 4.73
CA GLY A 204 10.34 26.00 3.45
C GLY A 204 11.61 26.78 3.10
N GLU A 205 12.45 27.10 4.09
CA GLU A 205 13.73 27.77 3.87
C GLU A 205 14.87 26.77 3.60
N THR A 206 15.82 27.20 2.77
CA THR A 206 17.06 26.45 2.51
C THR A 206 18.18 27.08 3.31
N TYR A 207 18.88 26.26 4.09
CA TYR A 207 20.08 26.63 4.84
C TYR A 207 21.31 25.98 4.23
N GLY A 208 22.49 26.57 4.42
CA GLY A 208 23.74 26.09 3.82
C GLY A 208 23.86 26.39 2.32
N HIS A 209 24.81 25.74 1.65
CA HIS A 209 25.15 25.96 0.24
C HIS A 209 25.24 24.64 -0.54
N PHE A 210 24.77 24.65 -1.79
CA PHE A 210 24.82 23.44 -2.63
C PHE A 210 26.25 23.03 -3.04
N PRO A 211 27.15 23.96 -3.45
CA PRO A 211 28.48 23.60 -3.93
C PRO A 211 29.35 22.86 -2.90
N ASP A 212 29.24 23.23 -1.61
CA ASP A 212 29.96 22.56 -0.53
C ASP A 212 29.22 21.35 0.05
N GLY A 213 27.98 21.09 -0.39
CA GLY A 213 27.17 19.95 0.06
C GLY A 213 26.41 20.18 1.37
N SER A 214 26.50 21.37 1.97
CA SER A 214 25.88 21.67 3.27
C SER A 214 24.40 22.01 3.16
N ALA A 215 23.84 22.16 1.96
CA ALA A 215 22.45 22.58 1.79
C ALA A 215 21.47 21.65 2.53
N ARG A 216 20.53 22.23 3.29
CA ARG A 216 19.45 21.53 4.01
C ARG A 216 18.14 22.28 3.88
N LYS A 217 17.04 21.54 3.74
CA LYS A 217 15.69 22.11 3.73
C LYS A 217 14.68 21.13 4.32
N LEU A 218 13.72 21.64 5.08
CA LEU A 218 12.55 20.90 5.54
C LEU A 218 11.32 21.44 4.80
N VAL A 219 10.53 20.55 4.22
CA VAL A 219 9.23 20.85 3.61
C VAL A 219 8.15 20.13 4.38
N LEU A 220 7.10 20.86 4.76
CA LEU A 220 5.87 20.30 5.27
C LEU A 220 4.83 20.25 4.14
N ALA A 221 4.61 19.08 3.56
CA ALA A 221 3.69 18.90 2.44
C ALA A 221 2.23 19.05 2.90
N HIS A 222 1.46 19.91 2.25
CA HIS A 222 0.15 20.33 2.74
C HIS A 222 -0.91 19.23 2.58
N GLY A 223 -1.74 19.08 3.62
CA GLY A 223 -2.98 18.28 3.56
C GLY A 223 -2.78 16.77 3.39
N VAL A 224 -1.57 16.26 3.58
CA VAL A 224 -1.23 14.85 3.34
C VAL A 224 -0.63 14.17 4.55
N GLU A 225 -0.94 12.88 4.67
CA GLU A 225 -0.38 11.94 5.65
C GLU A 225 0.78 11.13 5.05
N HIS A 226 1.20 10.07 5.75
CA HIS A 226 2.40 9.27 5.52
C HIS A 226 2.52 8.60 4.15
N ILE A 227 1.39 8.24 3.52
CA ILE A 227 1.38 7.71 2.15
C ILE A 227 1.03 8.81 1.14
N GLY A 228 0.10 9.69 1.47
CA GLY A 228 -0.32 10.81 0.63
C GLY A 228 0.82 11.75 0.23
N VAL A 229 1.87 11.87 1.07
CA VAL A 229 3.07 12.66 0.77
C VAL A 229 3.71 12.25 -0.58
N LEU A 230 3.67 10.97 -0.94
CA LEU A 230 4.23 10.42 -2.18
C LEU A 230 3.47 10.84 -3.44
N TYR A 231 2.26 11.39 -3.30
CA TYR A 231 1.41 11.86 -4.39
C TYR A 231 1.18 13.38 -4.31
N SER A 232 1.78 14.05 -3.32
CA SER A 232 1.57 15.47 -3.08
C SER A 232 2.31 16.33 -4.10
N HIS A 233 1.64 17.39 -4.55
CA HIS A 233 2.24 18.37 -5.45
C HIS A 233 3.51 18.98 -4.86
N ASP A 234 3.48 19.34 -3.58
CA ASP A 234 4.61 19.93 -2.85
C ASP A 234 5.84 19.03 -2.88
N SER A 235 5.67 17.72 -2.67
CA SER A 235 6.80 16.79 -2.68
C SER A 235 7.45 16.70 -4.06
N MET A 236 6.65 16.69 -5.13
CA MET A 236 7.17 16.63 -6.49
C MET A 236 7.90 17.92 -6.87
N VAL A 237 7.30 19.07 -6.58
CA VAL A 237 7.87 20.39 -6.89
C VAL A 237 9.17 20.60 -6.12
N GLU A 238 9.19 20.35 -4.82
CA GLU A 238 10.36 20.59 -3.99
C GLU A 238 11.49 19.60 -4.28
N THR A 239 11.16 18.34 -4.57
CA THR A 239 12.17 17.37 -5.04
C THR A 239 12.80 17.83 -6.36
N LEU A 240 12.00 18.24 -7.34
CA LEU A 240 12.51 18.70 -8.62
C LEU A 240 13.39 19.95 -8.48
N ARG A 241 12.94 20.94 -7.69
CA ARG A 241 13.73 22.15 -7.40
C ARG A 241 15.05 21.82 -6.71
N TRP A 242 15.03 20.89 -5.75
CA TRP A 242 16.23 20.45 -5.05
C TRP A 242 17.24 19.80 -6.00
N MET A 243 16.76 18.93 -6.89
CA MET A 243 17.62 18.30 -7.89
C MET A 243 18.20 19.33 -8.87
N ASN A 244 17.41 20.28 -9.36
CA ASN A 244 17.90 21.33 -10.26
C ASN A 244 18.93 22.24 -9.57
N ALA A 245 18.73 22.58 -8.31
CA ALA A 245 19.70 23.35 -7.53
C ALA A 245 21.04 22.60 -7.33
N ALA A 246 21.00 21.27 -7.22
CA ALA A 246 22.21 20.45 -7.09
C ALA A 246 22.93 20.18 -8.42
N PHE A 247 22.19 19.92 -9.50
CA PHE A 247 22.78 19.45 -10.78
C PHE A 247 22.83 20.51 -11.89
N GLY A 248 22.34 21.72 -11.62
CA GLY A 248 22.15 22.81 -12.56
C GLY A 248 20.73 22.85 -13.13
N ASP A 249 20.34 24.03 -13.63
CA ASP A 249 19.00 24.27 -14.17
C ASP A 249 18.69 23.34 -15.35
N ARG A 250 17.52 22.69 -15.26
CA ARG A 250 16.95 21.80 -16.27
C ARG A 250 15.54 22.28 -16.60
N PRO A 251 14.94 21.81 -17.72
CA PRO A 251 13.57 22.15 -18.06
C PRO A 251 12.64 21.93 -16.86
N TYR A 252 11.77 22.90 -16.61
CA TYR A 252 10.74 22.81 -15.58
C TYR A 252 9.39 22.57 -16.27
N GLU A 253 9.08 21.30 -16.47
CA GLU A 253 7.79 20.81 -16.98
C GLU A 253 6.82 20.50 -15.83
N ALA A 254 5.60 20.09 -16.19
CA ALA A 254 4.59 19.71 -15.22
C ALA A 254 5.03 18.49 -14.38
N VAL A 255 4.84 18.60 -13.07
CA VAL A 255 5.00 17.49 -12.12
C VAL A 255 3.84 16.50 -12.20
N ASP A 256 4.04 15.28 -11.70
CA ASP A 256 2.98 14.28 -11.63
C ASP A 256 1.78 14.77 -10.79
N SER A 257 0.57 14.50 -11.28
CA SER A 257 -0.70 14.85 -10.62
C SER A 257 -1.75 13.75 -10.76
N ARG A 258 -1.33 12.49 -10.61
CA ARG A 258 -2.16 11.30 -10.88
C ARG A 258 -3.35 11.10 -9.93
N GLY A 259 -3.33 11.69 -8.74
CA GLY A 259 -4.30 11.41 -7.67
C GLY A 259 -5.77 11.55 -8.09
N ARG A 260 -6.13 12.63 -8.81
CA ARG A 260 -7.51 12.85 -9.29
C ARG A 260 -7.95 11.82 -10.33
N TRP A 261 -7.03 11.35 -11.15
CA TRP A 261 -7.30 10.38 -12.22
C TRP A 261 -7.43 8.96 -11.66
N LEU A 262 -6.61 8.62 -10.66
CA LEU A 262 -6.80 7.41 -9.85
C LEU A 262 -8.17 7.44 -9.17
N ALA A 263 -8.54 8.54 -8.52
CA ALA A 263 -9.84 8.67 -7.87
C ALA A 263 -11.00 8.48 -8.87
N LEU A 264 -10.92 9.10 -10.06
CA LEU A 264 -11.92 8.92 -11.11
C LEU A 264 -11.99 7.48 -11.60
N ALA A 265 -10.85 6.83 -11.86
CA ALA A 265 -10.79 5.45 -12.31
C ALA A 265 -11.37 4.49 -11.27
N PHE A 266 -10.96 4.58 -10.00
CA PHE A 266 -11.47 3.72 -8.94
C PHE A 266 -12.94 3.99 -8.61
N ALA A 267 -13.40 5.24 -8.66
CA ALA A 267 -14.82 5.56 -8.54
C ALA A 267 -15.64 4.92 -9.67
N GLY A 268 -15.13 4.98 -10.90
CA GLY A 268 -15.71 4.28 -12.05
C GLY A 268 -15.73 2.76 -11.86
N ILE A 269 -14.64 2.15 -11.40
CA ILE A 269 -14.57 0.70 -11.11
C ILE A 269 -15.58 0.31 -10.03
N VAL A 270 -15.70 1.07 -8.95
CA VAL A 270 -16.73 0.80 -7.94
C VAL A 270 -18.13 0.95 -8.54
N ALA A 271 -18.40 2.04 -9.27
CA ALA A 271 -19.72 2.29 -9.86
C ALA A 271 -20.13 1.22 -10.89
N LEU A 272 -19.19 0.72 -11.70
CA LEU A 272 -19.44 -0.31 -12.72
C LEU A 272 -19.83 -1.66 -12.11
N ALA A 273 -19.39 -1.97 -10.88
CA ALA A 273 -19.75 -3.21 -10.22
C ALA A 273 -21.26 -3.32 -9.95
N TRP A 274 -21.97 -2.20 -9.76
CA TRP A 274 -23.41 -2.21 -9.50
C TRP A 274 -24.24 -2.78 -10.67
N PRO A 275 -24.18 -2.25 -11.91
CA PRO A 275 -24.89 -2.85 -13.03
C PRO A 275 -24.40 -4.25 -13.37
N LEU A 276 -23.09 -4.54 -13.27
CA LEU A 276 -22.55 -5.87 -13.54
C LEU A 276 -23.03 -6.93 -12.54
N SER A 277 -23.21 -6.57 -11.26
CA SER A 277 -23.74 -7.50 -10.25
C SER A 277 -25.11 -8.08 -10.61
N ALA A 278 -25.90 -7.38 -11.44
CA ALA A 278 -27.20 -7.85 -11.90
C ALA A 278 -27.12 -9.05 -12.85
N LEU A 279 -25.95 -9.32 -13.42
CA LEU A 279 -25.68 -10.48 -14.30
C LEU A 279 -25.35 -11.74 -13.50
N LEU A 280 -25.15 -11.62 -12.18
CA LEU A 280 -24.83 -12.76 -11.33
C LEU A 280 -26.03 -13.71 -11.20
N PRO A 281 -25.79 -15.03 -11.14
CA PRO A 281 -26.87 -16.00 -11.02
C PRO A 281 -27.56 -15.89 -9.65
N VAL A 282 -28.89 -16.06 -9.64
CA VAL A 282 -29.64 -16.19 -8.38
C VAL A 282 -29.29 -17.53 -7.74
N VAL A 283 -28.67 -17.50 -6.57
CA VAL A 283 -28.17 -18.68 -5.85
C VAL A 283 -29.26 -19.29 -4.96
N SER A 284 -30.08 -18.47 -4.33
CA SER A 284 -31.12 -18.90 -3.40
C SER A 284 -32.48 -18.32 -3.78
N ALA A 285 -33.54 -19.12 -3.65
CA ALA A 285 -34.91 -18.68 -3.91
C ALA A 285 -35.32 -17.53 -2.97
N SER A 286 -34.95 -17.64 -1.69
CA SER A 286 -35.20 -16.62 -0.66
C SER A 286 -33.90 -16.00 -0.14
N PRO A 287 -33.89 -14.72 0.27
CA PRO A 287 -32.70 -14.07 0.84
C PRO A 287 -32.17 -14.81 2.07
N ALA A 288 -31.02 -15.45 1.93
CA ALA A 288 -30.34 -16.15 3.01
C ALA A 288 -29.51 -15.18 3.87
N GLY A 289 -29.33 -15.49 5.16
CA GLY A 289 -28.53 -14.69 6.09
C GLY A 289 -29.02 -14.81 7.52
N ALA A 290 -28.28 -14.22 8.47
CA ALA A 290 -28.51 -14.40 9.90
C ALA A 290 -29.70 -13.60 10.48
N SER A 291 -30.11 -12.49 9.84
CA SER A 291 -31.26 -11.65 10.26
C SER A 291 -31.38 -11.48 11.78
N LEU A 292 -30.25 -11.26 12.45
CA LEU A 292 -30.22 -11.20 13.92
C LEU A 292 -30.89 -9.93 14.44
N GLY A 293 -31.51 -10.04 15.61
CA GLY A 293 -31.84 -8.88 16.44
C GLY A 293 -30.57 -8.19 16.97
N TRP A 294 -30.68 -6.92 17.37
CA TRP A 294 -29.53 -6.11 17.83
C TRP A 294 -28.72 -6.77 18.95
N LYS A 295 -29.38 -7.37 19.96
CA LYS A 295 -28.69 -8.04 21.07
C LYS A 295 -27.77 -9.16 20.59
N ALA A 296 -28.29 -10.05 19.75
CA ALA A 296 -27.55 -11.16 19.15
C ALA A 296 -26.43 -10.68 18.22
N LEU A 297 -26.70 -9.67 17.40
CA LEU A 297 -25.71 -9.08 16.49
C LEU A 297 -24.55 -8.43 17.25
N ILE A 298 -24.84 -7.64 18.28
CA ILE A 298 -23.82 -7.00 19.13
C ILE A 298 -22.98 -8.07 19.82
N ALA A 299 -23.58 -9.11 20.39
CA ALA A 299 -22.83 -10.20 21.01
C ALA A 299 -21.89 -10.89 20.01
N ALA A 300 -22.40 -11.24 18.82
CA ALA A 300 -21.62 -11.94 17.80
C ALA A 300 -20.53 -11.09 17.12
N ALA A 301 -20.62 -9.76 17.21
CA ALA A 301 -19.60 -8.84 16.72
C ALA A 301 -18.60 -8.43 17.82
N LEU A 302 -19.10 -8.06 19.00
CA LEU A 302 -18.29 -7.49 20.09
C LEU A 302 -17.48 -8.56 20.84
N VAL A 303 -18.05 -9.73 21.14
CA VAL A 303 -17.33 -10.77 21.90
C VAL A 303 -16.06 -11.22 21.15
N PRO A 304 -16.11 -11.56 19.84
CA PRO A 304 -14.89 -11.91 19.09
C PRO A 304 -13.88 -10.76 19.03
N SER A 305 -14.33 -9.50 18.98
CA SER A 305 -13.42 -8.34 18.93
C SER A 305 -12.58 -8.12 20.19
N ILE A 306 -13.02 -8.65 21.33
CA ILE A 306 -12.27 -8.58 22.59
C ILE A 306 -11.49 -9.86 22.81
N VAL A 307 -12.14 -11.02 22.60
CA VAL A 307 -11.54 -12.32 22.90
C VAL A 307 -10.39 -12.65 21.95
N THR A 308 -10.51 -12.34 20.66
CA THR A 308 -9.47 -12.63 19.66
C THR A 308 -8.11 -12.02 20.01
N PRO A 309 -7.96 -10.69 20.21
CA PRO A 309 -6.67 -10.11 20.52
C PRO A 309 -6.12 -10.58 21.87
N LEU A 310 -6.98 -10.85 22.87
CA LEU A 310 -6.54 -11.37 24.18
C LEU A 310 -5.96 -12.78 24.09
N LEU A 311 -6.58 -13.67 23.31
CA LEU A 311 -6.09 -15.03 23.11
C LEU A 311 -4.80 -15.05 22.26
N LEU A 312 -4.72 -14.21 21.23
CA LEU A 312 -3.55 -14.15 20.37
C LEU A 312 -2.36 -13.39 20.99
N TRP A 313 -2.58 -12.60 22.05
CA TRP A 313 -1.54 -11.76 22.64
C TRP A 313 -0.27 -12.54 23.01
N LYS A 314 -0.43 -13.75 23.55
CA LYS A 314 0.67 -14.62 23.98
C LYS A 314 0.93 -15.80 23.06
N MET A 315 0.20 -15.91 21.95
CA MET A 315 0.35 -17.02 21.02
C MET A 315 1.59 -16.80 20.15
N PRO A 316 2.48 -17.80 19.98
CA PRO A 316 3.55 -17.70 19.01
C PRO A 316 2.94 -17.68 17.61
N THR A 317 3.28 -16.66 16.81
CA THR A 317 2.70 -16.51 15.47
C THR A 317 3.70 -16.76 14.34
N ASP A 318 4.95 -17.11 14.57
CA ASP A 318 5.98 -17.02 13.53
C ASP A 318 6.04 -18.24 12.56
N PHE A 319 4.92 -18.55 11.86
CA PHE A 319 4.80 -19.69 10.94
C PHE A 319 4.69 -19.33 9.45
N LEU A 320 4.39 -18.07 9.12
CA LEU A 320 4.38 -17.58 7.73
C LEU A 320 5.58 -16.69 7.47
N PRO A 321 6.27 -16.84 6.32
CA PRO A 321 7.37 -15.96 5.93
C PRO A 321 6.85 -14.63 5.35
N ILE A 322 5.78 -14.08 5.92
CA ILE A 322 5.20 -12.77 5.59
C ILE A 322 5.00 -12.03 6.89
N LEU A 323 5.56 -10.84 6.97
CA LEU A 323 5.38 -10.01 8.14
C LEU A 323 3.91 -9.65 8.37
N LEU A 324 3.44 -9.80 9.61
CA LEU A 324 2.03 -9.64 10.00
C LEU A 324 1.07 -10.62 9.33
N GLY A 325 1.51 -11.39 8.32
CA GLY A 325 0.66 -12.32 7.58
C GLY A 325 0.18 -13.44 8.48
N ASP A 326 1.06 -13.94 9.35
CA ASP A 326 0.75 -14.86 10.43
C ASP A 326 -0.32 -14.35 11.40
N TYR A 327 -0.08 -13.16 11.96
CA TYR A 327 -0.95 -12.54 12.96
C TYR A 327 -2.32 -12.26 12.36
N LEU A 328 -2.37 -11.66 11.17
CA LEU A 328 -3.62 -11.40 10.46
C LEU A 328 -4.35 -12.70 10.13
N THR A 329 -3.66 -13.73 9.66
CA THR A 329 -4.28 -15.04 9.37
C THR A 329 -4.95 -15.61 10.62
N LEU A 330 -4.24 -15.66 11.75
CA LEU A 330 -4.80 -16.14 13.02
C LEU A 330 -5.91 -15.24 13.56
N HIS A 331 -5.77 -13.92 13.42
CA HIS A 331 -6.76 -12.95 13.87
C HIS A 331 -8.07 -13.10 13.10
N PHE A 332 -8.01 -13.18 11.76
CA PHE A 332 -9.18 -13.47 10.94
C PHE A 332 -9.76 -14.86 11.25
N LEU A 333 -8.92 -15.90 11.37
CA LEU A 333 -9.37 -17.26 11.65
C LEU A 333 -10.14 -17.34 12.97
N LEU A 334 -9.53 -16.86 14.06
CA LEU A 334 -10.10 -16.95 15.40
C LEU A 334 -11.33 -16.06 15.54
N TYR A 335 -11.28 -14.82 15.02
CA TYR A 335 -12.44 -13.94 15.01
C TYR A 335 -13.60 -14.60 14.26
N GLY A 336 -13.34 -15.11 13.05
CA GLY A 336 -14.33 -15.80 12.24
C GLY A 336 -14.91 -17.03 12.92
N ALA A 337 -14.06 -17.88 13.50
CA ALA A 337 -14.47 -19.07 14.22
C ALA A 337 -15.37 -18.74 15.44
N LEU A 338 -15.00 -17.72 16.23
CA LEU A 338 -15.80 -17.27 17.36
C LEU A 338 -17.13 -16.67 16.92
N SER A 339 -17.14 -15.82 15.88
CA SER A 339 -18.38 -15.30 15.30
C SER A 339 -19.28 -16.42 14.79
N THR A 340 -18.73 -17.42 14.10
CA THR A 340 -19.49 -18.60 13.63
C THR A 340 -20.01 -19.45 14.78
N ALA A 341 -19.23 -19.69 15.83
CA ALA A 341 -19.68 -20.44 17.00
C ALA A 341 -20.87 -19.74 17.68
N ILE A 342 -20.79 -18.42 17.85
CA ILE A 342 -21.91 -17.62 18.40
C ILE A 342 -23.12 -17.67 17.45
N LEU A 343 -22.91 -17.56 16.14
CA LEU A 343 -24.00 -17.68 15.15
C LEU A 343 -24.73 -19.02 15.26
N VAL A 344 -23.99 -20.13 15.33
CA VAL A 344 -24.53 -21.50 15.43
C VAL A 344 -25.21 -21.72 16.79
N TYR A 345 -24.67 -21.15 17.87
CA TYR A 345 -25.30 -21.22 19.18
C TYR A 345 -26.64 -20.46 19.22
N LEU A 346 -26.68 -19.25 18.64
CA LEU A 346 -27.86 -18.39 18.64
C LEU A 346 -28.92 -18.84 17.62
N ARG A 347 -28.52 -19.52 16.54
CA ARG A 347 -29.42 -20.13 15.56
C ARG A 347 -29.31 -21.64 15.68
N LYS A 348 -30.33 -22.31 16.24
CA LYS A 348 -30.42 -23.77 16.34
C LYS A 348 -30.13 -24.57 15.06
N ALA A 349 -30.06 -23.94 13.88
CA ALA A 349 -29.08 -24.18 12.81
C ALA A 349 -29.36 -23.14 11.71
N PRO A 350 -28.37 -22.64 10.95
CA PRO A 350 -28.68 -21.98 9.69
C PRO A 350 -29.33 -23.03 8.78
N ALA A 351 -30.59 -22.81 8.39
CA ALA A 351 -31.18 -23.58 7.32
C ALA A 351 -30.40 -23.26 6.03
N PHE A 352 -29.39 -24.06 5.73
CA PHE A 352 -28.85 -24.17 4.39
C PHE A 352 -29.99 -24.75 3.55
N GLY A 353 -30.86 -23.88 3.01
CA GLY A 353 -31.85 -24.30 2.01
C GLY A 353 -31.15 -24.93 0.80
N ASN A 354 -31.90 -25.33 -0.22
CA ASN A 354 -31.31 -25.84 -1.46
C ASN A 354 -30.38 -24.78 -2.08
N VAL A 355 -29.07 -24.92 -1.84
CA VAL A 355 -28.02 -24.03 -2.33
C VAL A 355 -27.55 -24.57 -3.67
N ALA A 356 -27.69 -23.77 -4.72
CA ALA A 356 -27.11 -24.09 -6.02
C ALA A 356 -25.59 -23.82 -6.00
N TRP A 357 -24.80 -24.80 -5.55
CA TRP A 357 -23.33 -24.66 -5.38
C TRP A 357 -22.60 -24.23 -6.64
N THR A 358 -23.01 -24.71 -7.81
CA THR A 358 -22.45 -24.25 -9.10
C THR A 358 -22.67 -22.75 -9.30
N ARG A 359 -23.84 -22.22 -8.94
CA ARG A 359 -24.13 -20.78 -9.02
C ARG A 359 -23.34 -19.98 -7.98
N VAL A 360 -23.12 -20.54 -6.78
CA VAL A 360 -22.22 -19.95 -5.77
C VAL A 360 -20.82 -19.81 -6.36
N ALA A 361 -20.27 -20.88 -6.93
CA ALA A 361 -18.93 -20.88 -7.50
C ALA A 361 -18.79 -19.88 -8.65
N ILE A 362 -19.73 -19.86 -9.60
CA ILE A 362 -19.73 -18.90 -10.71
C ILE A 362 -19.79 -17.47 -10.20
N ALA A 363 -20.69 -17.17 -9.26
CA ALA A 363 -20.83 -15.83 -8.71
C ALA A 363 -19.59 -15.40 -7.92
N ALA A 364 -19.06 -16.26 -7.06
CA ALA A 364 -17.84 -16.00 -6.29
C ALA A 364 -16.64 -15.75 -7.22
N ALA A 365 -16.46 -16.59 -8.25
CA ALA A 365 -15.39 -16.45 -9.23
C ALA A 365 -15.52 -15.15 -10.03
N ALA A 366 -16.73 -14.77 -10.46
CA ALA A 366 -16.95 -13.52 -11.18
C ALA A 366 -16.67 -12.28 -10.32
N ILE A 367 -17.10 -12.27 -9.05
CA ILE A 367 -16.82 -11.17 -8.11
C ILE A 367 -15.33 -11.11 -7.80
N PHE A 368 -14.69 -12.25 -7.54
CA PHE A 368 -13.25 -12.34 -7.30
C PHE A 368 -12.46 -11.83 -8.51
N ALA A 369 -12.75 -12.31 -9.71
CA ALA A 369 -12.10 -11.88 -10.94
C ALA A 369 -12.30 -10.38 -11.19
N TYR A 370 -13.50 -9.85 -10.95
CA TYR A 370 -13.73 -8.41 -11.03
C TYR A 370 -12.86 -7.63 -10.04
N ASN A 371 -12.85 -8.03 -8.76
CA ASN A 371 -12.07 -7.36 -7.73
C ASN A 371 -10.56 -7.44 -8.01
N VAL A 372 -10.04 -8.59 -8.45
CA VAL A 372 -8.61 -8.74 -8.75
C VAL A 372 -8.22 -8.06 -10.05
N LEU A 373 -9.00 -8.19 -11.13
CA LEU A 373 -8.60 -7.64 -12.42
C LEU A 373 -8.91 -6.14 -12.53
N ALA A 374 -10.12 -5.72 -12.16
CA ALA A 374 -10.54 -4.33 -12.33
C ALA A 374 -9.83 -3.39 -11.34
N PHE A 375 -9.64 -3.79 -10.07
CA PHE A 375 -8.83 -3.00 -9.14
C PHE A 375 -7.34 -3.31 -9.28
N GLY A 376 -6.98 -4.58 -9.40
CA GLY A 376 -5.57 -4.98 -9.35
C GLY A 376 -4.75 -4.46 -10.52
N ALA A 377 -5.30 -4.35 -11.74
CA ALA A 377 -4.56 -3.80 -12.88
C ALA A 377 -4.11 -2.33 -12.66
N PRO A 378 -5.00 -1.37 -12.33
CA PRO A 378 -4.57 0.00 -12.05
C PRO A 378 -3.74 0.13 -10.76
N ILE A 379 -3.99 -0.69 -9.73
CA ILE A 379 -3.14 -0.72 -8.53
C ILE A 379 -1.73 -1.17 -8.91
N ASP A 380 -1.59 -2.29 -9.63
CA ASP A 380 -0.32 -2.88 -10.05
C ASP A 380 0.49 -1.98 -10.99
N ALA A 381 -0.20 -1.16 -11.78
CA ALA A 381 0.39 -0.20 -12.68
C ALA A 381 0.88 1.06 -11.97
N TYR A 382 0.08 1.64 -11.06
CA TYR A 382 0.27 3.03 -10.62
C TYR A 382 0.38 3.26 -9.11
N VAL A 383 0.11 2.25 -8.28
CA VAL A 383 0.01 2.42 -6.82
C VAL A 383 0.91 1.44 -6.07
N PHE A 384 0.65 0.13 -6.16
CA PHE A 384 1.39 -0.92 -5.45
C PHE A 384 1.56 -2.14 -6.34
N SER A 385 2.64 -2.90 -6.16
CA SER A 385 2.70 -4.27 -6.70
C SER A 385 1.54 -5.11 -6.16
N PHE A 386 0.66 -5.52 -7.06
CA PHE A 386 -0.56 -6.24 -6.71
C PHE A 386 -0.68 -7.56 -7.47
N LEU A 387 0.01 -7.72 -8.59
CA LEU A 387 0.13 -9.01 -9.24
C LEU A 387 1.21 -9.87 -8.55
N PRO A 388 0.87 -11.08 -8.07
CA PRO A 388 1.78 -11.90 -7.32
C PRO A 388 2.86 -12.49 -8.22
N ILE A 389 4.07 -12.56 -7.70
CA ILE A 389 5.10 -13.47 -8.19
C ILE A 389 4.78 -14.92 -7.74
N PRO A 390 5.32 -15.96 -8.39
CA PRO A 390 5.02 -17.35 -8.04
C PRO A 390 5.22 -17.70 -6.56
N ALA A 391 6.26 -17.13 -5.92
CA ALA A 391 6.56 -17.33 -4.50
C ALA A 391 5.43 -16.87 -3.55
N ARG A 392 4.54 -15.98 -4.00
CA ARG A 392 3.42 -15.44 -3.21
C ARG A 392 2.18 -16.33 -3.27
N LEU A 393 2.02 -17.18 -4.27
CA LEU A 393 0.80 -17.97 -4.46
C LEU A 393 0.49 -18.93 -3.29
N PRO A 394 1.47 -19.67 -2.73
CA PRO A 394 1.22 -20.49 -1.55
C PRO A 394 0.84 -19.66 -0.32
N LEU A 395 1.37 -18.44 -0.21
CA LEU A 395 1.11 -17.53 0.90
C LEU A 395 -0.32 -16.97 0.82
N ILE A 396 -0.81 -16.65 -0.39
CA ILE A 396 -2.21 -16.31 -0.63
C ILE A 396 -3.13 -17.44 -0.15
N ALA A 397 -2.83 -18.68 -0.53
CA ALA A 397 -3.62 -19.83 -0.11
C ALA A 397 -3.63 -20.01 1.42
N ALA A 398 -2.47 -19.88 2.06
CA ALA A 398 -2.35 -19.99 3.52
C ALA A 398 -3.12 -18.88 4.25
N ILE A 399 -3.02 -17.63 3.81
CA ILE A 399 -3.76 -16.51 4.41
C ILE A 399 -5.27 -16.65 4.18
N ALA A 400 -5.68 -17.22 3.03
CA ALA A 400 -7.09 -17.48 2.74
C ALA A 400 -7.74 -18.43 3.75
N CYS A 401 -6.98 -19.36 4.34
CA CYS A 401 -7.47 -20.20 5.43
C CYS A 401 -7.93 -19.40 6.65
N GLY A 402 -7.37 -18.20 6.88
CA GLY A 402 -7.80 -17.28 7.94
C GLY A 402 -8.90 -16.33 7.50
N THR A 403 -8.74 -15.66 6.34
CA THR A 403 -9.69 -14.63 5.89
C THR A 403 -11.06 -15.23 5.52
N LEU A 404 -11.12 -16.41 4.91
CA LEU A 404 -12.38 -17.02 4.47
C LEU A 404 -13.36 -17.27 5.64
N PRO A 405 -12.96 -17.91 6.76
CA PRO A 405 -13.83 -18.04 7.94
C PRO A 405 -14.43 -16.73 8.43
N TYR A 406 -13.63 -15.66 8.51
CA TYR A 406 -14.12 -14.35 8.93
C TYR A 406 -15.15 -13.77 7.96
N PHE A 407 -14.83 -13.73 6.66
CA PHE A 407 -15.76 -13.13 5.69
C PHE A 407 -17.04 -13.94 5.53
N ILE A 408 -16.98 -15.26 5.71
CA ILE A 408 -18.18 -16.11 5.77
C ILE A 408 -19.01 -15.70 6.99
N ALA A 409 -18.44 -15.66 8.19
CA ALA A 409 -19.17 -15.28 9.40
C ALA A 409 -19.78 -13.87 9.30
N ASP A 410 -18.99 -12.90 8.83
CA ASP A 410 -19.36 -11.49 8.68
C ASP A 410 -20.49 -11.28 7.65
N GLU A 411 -20.43 -11.93 6.48
CA GLU A 411 -21.51 -11.87 5.50
C GLU A 411 -22.78 -12.56 6.03
N TRP A 412 -22.67 -13.61 6.84
CA TRP A 412 -23.86 -14.15 7.50
C TRP A 412 -24.46 -13.16 8.51
N LEU A 413 -23.63 -12.52 9.35
CA LEU A 413 -24.06 -11.54 10.36
C LEU A 413 -24.76 -10.33 9.75
N THR A 414 -24.30 -9.88 8.59
CA THR A 414 -24.73 -8.59 7.99
C THR A 414 -25.86 -8.74 6.96
N ARG A 415 -26.29 -9.97 6.65
CA ARG A 415 -27.27 -10.26 5.59
C ARG A 415 -28.53 -10.97 6.09
N GLY A 416 -29.48 -11.16 5.19
CA GLY A 416 -30.79 -11.79 5.40
C GLY A 416 -31.97 -10.84 5.19
N ARG A 417 -33.19 -11.39 5.19
CA ARG A 417 -34.43 -10.65 4.90
C ARG A 417 -34.68 -9.48 5.86
N GLU A 418 -34.35 -9.67 7.14
CA GLU A 418 -34.58 -8.69 8.21
C GLU A 418 -33.25 -8.14 8.77
N SER A 419 -32.20 -8.08 7.94
CA SER A 419 -30.90 -7.54 8.36
C SER A 419 -31.03 -6.09 8.85
N ARG A 420 -30.38 -5.77 9.97
CA ARG A 420 -30.44 -4.43 10.57
C ARG A 420 -29.63 -3.41 9.76
N ARG A 421 -30.22 -2.23 9.52
CA ARG A 421 -29.48 -1.09 8.95
C ARG A 421 -28.35 -0.72 9.92
N GLY A 422 -27.12 -0.67 9.41
CA GLY A 422 -25.92 -0.43 10.23
C GLY A 422 -25.17 -1.67 10.70
N ALA A 423 -25.70 -2.90 10.47
CA ALA A 423 -25.00 -4.13 10.86
C ALA A 423 -23.58 -4.22 10.26
N TYR A 424 -23.44 -3.88 8.96
CA TYR A 424 -22.14 -3.85 8.30
C TYR A 424 -21.16 -2.87 8.97
N ALA A 425 -21.60 -1.65 9.26
CA ALA A 425 -20.77 -0.65 9.92
C ALA A 425 -20.35 -1.12 11.33
N LEU A 426 -21.26 -1.70 12.10
CA LEU A 426 -20.97 -2.26 13.43
C LEU A 426 -19.90 -3.36 13.35
N THR A 427 -20.07 -4.35 12.47
CA THR A 427 -19.11 -5.47 12.35
C THR A 427 -17.71 -5.00 11.95
N LYS A 428 -17.61 -4.02 11.04
CA LYS A 428 -16.31 -3.44 10.65
C LYS A 428 -15.70 -2.58 11.75
N PHE A 429 -16.51 -1.83 12.49
CA PHE A 429 -16.05 -1.12 13.68
C PHE A 429 -15.48 -2.11 14.71
N CYS A 430 -16.20 -3.18 15.05
CA CYS A 430 -15.73 -4.22 15.98
C CYS A 430 -14.43 -4.88 15.50
N PHE A 431 -14.31 -5.20 14.21
CA PHE A 431 -13.08 -5.77 13.67
C PHE A 431 -11.89 -4.79 13.76
N LEU A 432 -12.09 -3.52 13.42
CA LEU A 432 -11.04 -2.50 13.54
C LEU A 432 -10.68 -2.22 15.00
N PHE A 433 -11.66 -2.23 15.90
CA PHE A 433 -11.43 -2.17 17.34
C PHE A 433 -10.60 -3.35 17.83
N SER A 434 -10.87 -4.56 17.33
CA SER A 434 -10.10 -5.78 17.61
C SER A 434 -8.63 -5.63 17.21
N LEU A 435 -8.36 -5.07 16.03
CA LEU A 435 -7.00 -4.76 15.58
C LEU A 435 -6.36 -3.65 16.41
N ALA A 436 -7.09 -2.59 16.77
CA ALA A 436 -6.57 -1.53 17.62
C ALA A 436 -6.18 -2.07 19.03
N LEU A 437 -7.01 -2.93 19.61
CA LEU A 437 -6.73 -3.60 20.87
C LEU A 437 -5.51 -4.53 20.75
N ALA A 438 -5.39 -5.27 19.63
CA ALA A 438 -4.19 -6.05 19.35
C ALA A 438 -2.91 -5.20 19.35
N VAL A 439 -2.93 -4.07 18.65
CA VAL A 439 -1.80 -3.13 18.63
C VAL A 439 -1.50 -2.59 20.03
N ALA A 440 -2.51 -2.25 20.82
CA ALA A 440 -2.30 -1.79 22.19
C ALA A 440 -1.65 -2.85 23.09
N LEU A 441 -1.97 -4.13 22.89
CA LEU A 441 -1.38 -5.24 23.65
C LEU A 441 0.06 -5.58 23.21
N ASN A 442 0.40 -5.35 21.94
CA ASN A 442 1.74 -5.61 21.42
C ASN A 442 2.20 -4.53 20.41
N PRO A 443 2.48 -3.31 20.88
CA PRO A 443 2.77 -2.18 20.00
C PRO A 443 4.05 -2.40 19.20
N MET A 444 5.08 -3.02 19.80
CA MET A 444 6.36 -3.26 19.13
C MET A 444 6.22 -4.17 17.90
N LYS A 445 5.42 -5.24 17.99
CA LYS A 445 5.23 -6.18 16.86
C LYS A 445 4.20 -5.67 15.85
N LEU A 446 3.17 -4.96 16.31
CA LEU A 446 1.97 -4.70 15.52
C LEU A 446 1.77 -3.24 15.11
N PHE A 447 2.67 -2.31 15.47
CA PHE A 447 2.54 -0.89 15.12
C PHE A 447 2.28 -0.65 13.63
N PHE A 448 2.89 -1.44 12.74
CA PHE A 448 2.65 -1.36 11.29
C PHE A 448 1.18 -1.58 10.88
N LEU A 449 0.37 -2.27 11.69
CA LEU A 449 -1.07 -2.38 11.46
C LEU A 449 -1.77 -1.01 11.49
N VAL A 450 -1.27 -0.03 12.25
CA VAL A 450 -1.86 1.31 12.32
C VAL A 450 -1.78 2.03 10.96
N ILE A 451 -0.64 1.90 10.28
CA ILE A 451 -0.39 2.56 8.99
C ILE A 451 -1.33 2.04 7.90
N ILE A 452 -1.71 0.77 7.95
CA ILE A 452 -2.58 0.13 6.95
C ILE A 452 -4.08 0.27 7.25
N VAL A 453 -4.48 0.76 8.42
CA VAL A 453 -5.91 0.92 8.79
C VAL A 453 -6.71 1.71 7.73
N PRO A 454 -6.22 2.84 7.20
CA PRO A 454 -6.91 3.54 6.12
C PRO A 454 -7.11 2.69 4.87
N ALA A 455 -6.12 1.87 4.50
CA ALA A 455 -6.24 0.95 3.36
C ALA A 455 -7.29 -0.14 3.65
N ILE A 456 -7.27 -0.77 4.82
CA ILE A 456 -8.27 -1.76 5.24
C ILE A 456 -9.69 -1.16 5.19
N LEU A 457 -9.85 0.09 5.67
CA LEU A 457 -11.12 0.81 5.60
C LEU A 457 -11.61 1.00 4.16
N LEU A 458 -10.72 1.43 3.25
CA LEU A 458 -11.06 1.57 1.83
C LEU A 458 -11.47 0.23 1.19
N LEU A 459 -10.75 -0.85 1.49
CA LEU A 459 -11.09 -2.20 1.02
C LEU A 459 -12.45 -2.66 1.57
N PHE A 460 -12.72 -2.42 2.86
CA PHE A 460 -14.02 -2.73 3.46
C PHE A 460 -15.16 -1.90 2.85
N LEU A 461 -14.94 -0.63 2.51
CA LEU A 461 -15.96 0.19 1.86
C LEU A 461 -16.23 -0.28 0.43
N ALA A 462 -15.18 -0.41 -0.39
CA ALA A 462 -15.29 -0.80 -1.79
C ALA A 462 -15.86 -2.22 -1.94
N PHE A 463 -15.20 -3.22 -1.35
CA PHE A 463 -15.61 -4.62 -1.50
C PHE A 463 -16.86 -4.96 -0.69
N GLY A 464 -17.15 -4.21 0.38
CA GLY A 464 -18.41 -4.29 1.10
C GLY A 464 -19.61 -3.85 0.27
N LEU A 465 -19.44 -2.76 -0.48
CA LEU A 465 -20.46 -2.23 -1.38
C LEU A 465 -20.70 -3.18 -2.56
N ILE A 466 -19.62 -3.68 -3.18
CA ILE A 466 -19.71 -4.69 -4.25
C ILE A 466 -20.38 -5.96 -3.74
N SER A 467 -20.01 -6.44 -2.56
CA SER A 467 -20.66 -7.59 -1.93
C SER A 467 -22.14 -7.33 -1.65
N ARG A 468 -22.53 -6.12 -1.24
CA ARG A 468 -23.94 -5.76 -1.03
C ARG A 468 -24.76 -5.86 -2.32
N TRP A 469 -24.24 -5.35 -3.43
CA TRP A 469 -24.93 -5.46 -4.71
C TRP A 469 -24.97 -6.90 -5.23
N SER A 470 -23.88 -7.63 -5.04
CA SER A 470 -23.78 -9.05 -5.37
C SER A 470 -24.77 -9.90 -4.56
N TYR A 471 -24.93 -9.61 -3.27
CA TYR A 471 -25.94 -10.23 -2.41
C TYR A 471 -27.37 -9.93 -2.88
N ALA A 472 -27.65 -8.70 -3.33
CA ALA A 472 -28.97 -8.34 -3.84
C ALA A 472 -29.36 -9.17 -5.09
N ALA A 473 -28.39 -9.52 -5.94
CA ALA A 473 -28.60 -10.36 -7.11
C ALA A 473 -28.65 -11.87 -6.75
N THR A 474 -27.66 -12.34 -5.99
CA THR A 474 -27.49 -13.77 -5.68
C THR A 474 -28.44 -14.27 -4.59
N ARG A 475 -28.92 -13.37 -3.72
CA ARG A 475 -29.72 -13.67 -2.51
C ARG A 475 -29.02 -14.59 -1.51
N HIS A 476 -27.69 -14.70 -1.59
CA HIS A 476 -26.91 -15.59 -0.73
C HIS A 476 -25.62 -14.91 -0.23
N PRO A 477 -25.20 -15.10 1.03
CA PRO A 477 -23.98 -14.49 1.57
C PRO A 477 -22.67 -15.03 0.96
N LEU A 478 -22.63 -16.34 0.64
CA LEU A 478 -21.39 -17.02 0.25
C LEU A 478 -20.63 -16.43 -0.96
N PRO A 479 -21.26 -16.03 -2.08
CA PRO A 479 -20.52 -15.47 -3.21
C PRO A 479 -19.66 -14.26 -2.83
N GLY A 480 -20.23 -13.31 -2.07
CA GLY A 480 -19.50 -12.15 -1.57
C GLY A 480 -18.44 -12.52 -0.53
N ALA A 481 -18.76 -13.45 0.38
CA ALA A 481 -17.83 -13.91 1.41
C ALA A 481 -16.56 -14.55 0.83
N LEU A 482 -16.74 -15.48 -0.11
CA LEU A 482 -15.63 -16.20 -0.74
C LEU A 482 -14.75 -15.25 -1.56
N ALA A 483 -15.36 -14.35 -2.34
CA ALA A 483 -14.63 -13.38 -3.13
C ALA A 483 -13.86 -12.39 -2.25
N ASN A 484 -14.49 -11.83 -1.22
CA ASN A 484 -13.83 -10.87 -0.33
C ASN A 484 -12.74 -11.54 0.51
N GLY A 485 -12.96 -12.75 1.03
CA GLY A 485 -11.93 -13.50 1.75
C GLY A 485 -10.71 -13.77 0.89
N ALA A 486 -10.90 -14.21 -0.35
CA ALA A 486 -9.81 -14.45 -1.29
C ALA A 486 -9.07 -13.15 -1.69
N VAL A 487 -9.78 -12.05 -1.93
CA VAL A 487 -9.17 -10.75 -2.27
C VAL A 487 -8.37 -10.16 -1.11
N PHE A 488 -8.85 -10.29 0.14
CA PHE A 488 -8.09 -9.85 1.30
C PHE A 488 -6.83 -10.69 1.50
N ALA A 489 -6.92 -12.02 1.32
CA ALA A 489 -5.75 -12.88 1.36
C ALA A 489 -4.73 -12.51 0.27
N TRP A 490 -5.21 -12.22 -0.93
CA TRP A 490 -4.41 -11.70 -2.05
C TRP A 490 -3.68 -10.40 -1.65
N ALA A 491 -4.43 -9.39 -1.20
CA ALA A 491 -3.88 -8.07 -0.86
C ALA A 491 -2.85 -8.15 0.27
N ILE A 492 -3.10 -8.95 1.31
CA ILE A 492 -2.15 -9.14 2.43
C ILE A 492 -0.89 -9.81 1.89
N ALA A 493 -1.02 -10.92 1.15
CA ALA A 493 0.13 -11.69 0.71
C ALA A 493 1.06 -10.92 -0.22
N VAL A 494 0.52 -10.09 -1.12
CA VAL A 494 1.33 -9.35 -2.11
C VAL A 494 1.91 -8.04 -1.58
N THR A 495 1.29 -7.43 -0.57
CA THR A 495 1.72 -6.13 -0.03
C THR A 495 2.74 -6.26 1.08
N PHE A 496 2.54 -7.20 2.01
CA PHE A 496 3.44 -7.32 3.15
C PHE A 496 4.78 -7.93 2.77
N PRO A 497 5.88 -7.51 3.41
CA PRO A 497 7.20 -8.03 3.05
C PRO A 497 7.34 -9.51 3.39
N MET A 498 8.01 -10.27 2.53
CA MET A 498 8.45 -11.63 2.87
C MET A 498 9.67 -11.56 3.77
N ILE A 499 9.62 -12.23 4.92
CA ILE A 499 10.69 -12.25 5.91
C ILE A 499 10.85 -13.68 6.42
N VAL A 500 12.09 -14.18 6.37
CA VAL A 500 12.50 -15.46 6.97
C VAL A 500 13.33 -15.13 8.21
N ARG A 501 12.89 -15.64 9.36
CA ARG A 501 13.57 -15.46 10.65
C ARG A 501 14.59 -16.55 10.89
#